data_AF-A0A7Y5Y2H3-F1
#
_entry.id   AF-A0A7Y5Y2H3-F1
#
_cell.length_a   1.000
_cell.length_b   1.000
_cell.length_c   1.000
_cell.angle_alpha   90.00
_cell.angle_beta   90.00
_cell.angle_gamma   90.00
#
_symmetry.space_group_name_H-M   'P 1'
#
loop_
_entity.id
_entity.type
_entity.pdbx_description
1 polymer ?
#
loop_
_entity_poly.entity_id
_entity_poly.type
_entity_poly.pdbx_seq_one_letter_code
_entity_poly.pdbx_strand_id
1 'polypeptide(L)'
;MRTFTKLLLPLFTALVASTAHADICADLRAIHQQSQSHFDGWKKDGPDSVMKSEKRGPIYLSNFMLDGAESCAIADNSSVYTCIWRYPTPADMGRAYQRLVNDVKACAPLAKEPPGIIADEPQERRQGDLRQITEVTGLDYADAEVTILIGQMQLTGPRGLARNELKLSFSRPQPR
;
A
#
# COMPACT_ATOMS: atom_id res chain seq x y z
N MET A 1 32.95 -30.07 -52.67
CA MET A 1 31.60 -29.49 -52.45
C MET A 1 31.45 -29.26 -50.95
N ARG A 2 31.29 -28.01 -50.51
CA ARG A 2 31.31 -27.59 -49.10
C ARG A 2 29.89 -27.63 -48.51
N THR A 3 29.82 -28.17 -47.30
CA THR A 3 28.67 -28.36 -46.43
C THR A 3 28.11 -27.03 -45.90
N PHE A 4 26.77 -26.92 -45.84
CA PHE A 4 26.08 -25.90 -45.06
C PHE A 4 24.98 -26.54 -44.23
N THR A 5 25.33 -26.92 -43.01
CA THR A 5 24.39 -27.35 -41.97
C THR A 5 23.83 -26.09 -41.31
N LYS A 6 22.56 -25.76 -41.60
CA LYS A 6 21.86 -24.63 -40.98
C LYS A 6 21.49 -25.01 -39.54
N LEU A 7 22.16 -24.40 -38.55
CA LEU A 7 21.72 -24.39 -37.16
C LEU A 7 20.46 -23.52 -37.05
N LEU A 8 19.33 -24.14 -36.70
CA LEU A 8 18.13 -23.46 -36.22
C LEU A 8 18.25 -23.35 -34.70
N LEU A 9 18.51 -22.14 -34.20
CA LEU A 9 18.37 -21.84 -32.77
C LEU A 9 16.87 -21.73 -32.42
N PRO A 10 16.37 -22.43 -31.38
CA PRO A 10 15.06 -22.15 -30.85
C PRO A 10 15.11 -20.86 -30.01
N LEU A 11 14.38 -19.83 -30.47
CA LEU A 11 14.01 -18.67 -29.67
C LEU A 11 13.10 -19.14 -28.54
N PHE A 12 13.65 -19.33 -27.35
CA PHE A 12 12.86 -19.41 -26.12
C PHE A 12 12.33 -18.01 -25.81
N THR A 13 11.11 -17.71 -26.26
CA THR A 13 10.31 -16.63 -25.69
C THR A 13 9.91 -17.04 -24.28
N ALA A 14 10.68 -16.57 -23.30
CA ALA A 14 10.26 -16.59 -21.91
C ALA A 14 9.03 -15.67 -21.78
N LEU A 15 7.83 -16.26 -21.80
CA LEU A 15 6.64 -15.60 -21.28
C LEU A 15 6.85 -15.43 -19.78
N VAL A 16 7.33 -14.25 -19.38
CA VAL A 16 7.24 -13.80 -18.00
C VAL A 16 5.75 -13.64 -17.73
N ALA A 17 5.19 -14.59 -16.98
CA ALA A 17 3.85 -14.49 -16.42
C ALA A 17 3.85 -13.34 -15.41
N SER A 18 3.65 -12.12 -15.90
CA SER A 18 3.27 -10.97 -15.11
C SER A 18 1.91 -11.28 -14.50
N THR A 19 1.94 -11.77 -13.26
CA THR A 19 0.77 -11.70 -12.39
C THR A 19 0.52 -10.22 -12.16
N ALA A 20 -0.29 -9.65 -13.03
CA ALA A 20 -0.85 -8.33 -12.89
C ALA A 20 -1.66 -8.32 -11.60
N HIS A 21 -1.04 -7.89 -10.51
CA HIS A 21 -1.76 -7.00 -9.63
C HIS A 21 -2.23 -5.84 -10.51
N ALA A 22 -3.46 -5.39 -10.32
CA ALA A 22 -3.88 -4.09 -10.80
C ALA A 22 -2.70 -3.11 -10.59
N ASP A 23 -2.33 -2.40 -11.65
CA ASP A 23 -1.08 -1.65 -11.75
C ASP A 23 -0.97 -0.66 -10.58
N ILE A 24 -0.30 -1.06 -9.48
CA ILE A 24 -0.16 -0.23 -8.29
C ILE A 24 0.50 1.11 -8.63
N CYS A 25 1.32 1.16 -9.69
CA CYS A 25 1.89 2.40 -10.18
C CYS A 25 0.83 3.30 -10.84
N ALA A 26 -0.14 2.74 -11.55
CA ALA A 26 -1.30 3.50 -12.03
C ALA A 26 -2.19 3.96 -10.88
N ASP A 27 -2.43 3.09 -9.90
CA ASP A 27 -3.22 3.44 -8.72
C ASP A 27 -2.57 4.56 -7.92
N LEU A 28 -1.25 4.50 -7.68
CA LEU A 28 -0.51 5.57 -7.00
C LEU A 28 -0.55 6.89 -7.77
N ARG A 29 -0.50 6.85 -9.10
CA ARG A 29 -0.70 8.05 -9.93
C ARG A 29 -2.12 8.60 -9.79
N ALA A 30 -3.14 7.75 -9.77
CA ALA A 30 -4.53 8.15 -9.57
C ALA A 30 -4.75 8.75 -8.17
N ILE A 31 -4.21 8.11 -7.12
CA ILE A 31 -4.23 8.62 -5.74
C ILE A 31 -3.54 9.99 -5.68
N HIS A 32 -2.37 10.14 -6.31
CA HIS A 32 -1.67 11.42 -6.34
C HIS A 32 -2.49 12.51 -7.01
N GLN A 33 -3.07 12.24 -8.19
CA GLN A 33 -3.95 13.19 -8.87
C GLN A 33 -5.15 13.58 -8.01
N GLN A 34 -5.80 12.62 -7.36
CA GLN A 34 -6.96 12.86 -6.51
C GLN A 34 -6.63 13.57 -5.20
N SER A 35 -5.42 13.39 -4.68
CA SER A 35 -4.96 14.13 -3.51
C SER A 35 -4.89 15.65 -3.75
N GLN A 36 -4.69 16.09 -5.00
CA GLN A 36 -4.66 17.50 -5.38
C GLN A 36 -6.04 18.16 -5.28
N SER A 37 -7.11 17.37 -5.43
CA SER A 37 -8.48 17.78 -5.19
C SER A 37 -9.01 17.26 -3.85
N HIS A 38 -8.14 17.02 -2.87
CA HIS A 38 -8.53 16.57 -1.53
C HIS A 38 -9.45 15.33 -1.53
N PHE A 39 -9.25 14.44 -2.50
CA PHE A 39 -10.07 13.24 -2.72
C PHE A 39 -11.56 13.55 -2.93
N ASP A 40 -11.87 14.73 -3.47
CA ASP A 40 -13.23 15.12 -3.85
C ASP A 40 -13.76 14.14 -4.92
N GLY A 41 -14.89 13.49 -4.60
CA GLY A 41 -15.48 12.44 -5.42
C GLY A 41 -15.00 11.02 -5.10
N TRP A 42 -13.99 10.85 -4.23
CA TRP A 42 -13.59 9.53 -3.71
C TRP A 42 -14.24 9.19 -2.36
N LYS A 43 -14.66 10.19 -1.60
CA LYS A 43 -15.41 9.96 -0.36
C LYS A 43 -16.79 9.39 -0.68
N LYS A 44 -17.19 8.31 0.00
CA LYS A 44 -18.56 7.80 -0.06
C LYS A 44 -19.50 8.78 0.63
N ASP A 45 -20.67 9.00 0.03
CA ASP A 45 -21.75 9.76 0.63
C ASP A 45 -22.62 8.87 1.55
N GLY A 46 -23.16 9.46 2.62
CA GLY A 46 -24.17 8.81 3.48
C GLY A 46 -23.78 8.67 4.96
N PRO A 47 -24.74 8.36 5.85
CA PRO A 47 -24.51 8.27 7.29
C PRO A 47 -23.53 7.15 7.71
N ASP A 48 -23.40 6.10 6.88
CA ASP A 48 -22.49 4.97 7.11
C ASP A 48 -21.07 5.19 6.54
N SER A 49 -20.85 6.31 5.84
CA SER A 49 -19.54 6.61 5.26
C SER A 49 -18.56 7.20 6.27
N VAL A 50 -19.01 7.55 7.47
CA VAL A 50 -18.21 8.18 8.51
C VAL A 50 -17.97 7.23 9.68
N MET A 51 -16.76 6.70 9.80
CA MET A 51 -16.31 6.06 11.02
C MET A 51 -15.90 7.14 12.02
N LYS A 52 -16.70 7.36 13.07
CA LYS A 52 -16.30 8.24 14.17
C LYS A 52 -15.14 7.62 14.94
N SER A 53 -13.95 8.20 14.83
CA SER A 53 -12.87 7.94 15.77
C SER A 53 -12.92 9.01 16.86
N GLU A 54 -13.16 8.62 18.12
CA GLU A 54 -13.29 9.55 19.27
C GLU A 54 -12.08 10.49 19.47
N LYS A 55 -10.94 10.19 18.83
CA LYS A 55 -9.69 10.94 19.00
C LYS A 55 -9.11 11.56 17.72
N ARG A 56 -9.59 11.19 16.53
CA ARG A 56 -8.92 11.51 15.24
C ARG A 56 -9.82 12.15 14.20
N GLY A 57 -10.99 12.64 14.61
CA GLY A 57 -11.98 13.18 13.68
C GLY A 57 -12.70 12.08 12.87
N PRO A 58 -13.64 12.47 11.99
CA PRO A 58 -14.36 11.53 11.13
C PRO A 58 -13.44 10.89 10.08
N ILE A 59 -13.49 9.57 9.92
CA ILE A 59 -12.81 8.88 8.82
C ILE A 59 -13.85 8.53 7.76
N TYR A 60 -13.63 8.94 6.52
CA TYR A 60 -14.54 8.72 5.40
C TYR A 60 -14.19 7.46 4.63
N LEU A 61 -15.12 6.54 4.40
CA LEU A 61 -14.89 5.40 3.50
C LEU A 61 -14.72 5.89 2.06
N SER A 62 -13.80 5.26 1.32
CA SER A 62 -13.54 5.55 -0.08
C SER A 62 -14.41 4.69 -1.01
N ASN A 63 -14.84 5.24 -2.13
CA ASN A 63 -15.44 4.49 -3.24
C ASN A 63 -14.37 3.90 -4.19
N PHE A 64 -13.15 4.45 -4.16
CA PHE A 64 -11.98 3.91 -4.82
C PHE A 64 -11.29 2.91 -3.88
N MET A 65 -11.08 1.69 -4.37
CA MET A 65 -10.49 0.59 -3.61
C MET A 65 -9.25 0.09 -4.34
N LEU A 66 -8.15 -0.09 -3.61
CA LEU A 66 -7.02 -0.84 -4.14
C LEU A 66 -7.37 -2.32 -4.24
N ASP A 67 -6.83 -3.01 -5.24
CA ASP A 67 -7.15 -4.40 -5.51
C ASP A 67 -6.89 -5.29 -4.28
N GLY A 68 -7.86 -6.16 -3.98
CA GLY A 68 -7.88 -7.03 -2.81
C GLY A 68 -8.01 -6.34 -1.45
N ALA A 69 -8.08 -5.01 -1.36
CA ALA A 69 -8.21 -4.33 -0.08
C ALA A 69 -9.59 -4.61 0.55
N GLU A 70 -9.62 -4.86 1.86
CA GLU A 70 -10.87 -5.03 2.60
C GLU A 70 -11.60 -3.68 2.74
N SER A 71 -10.83 -2.62 2.97
CA SER A 71 -11.37 -1.26 3.10
C SER A 71 -10.33 -0.21 2.72
N CYS A 72 -10.80 0.86 2.09
CA CYS A 72 -10.03 2.09 1.90
C CYS A 72 -10.79 3.28 2.47
N ALA A 73 -10.06 4.23 3.05
CA ALA A 73 -10.63 5.37 3.77
C ALA A 73 -9.76 6.63 3.65
N ILE A 74 -10.38 7.77 3.88
CA ILE A 74 -9.82 9.11 3.76
C ILE A 74 -9.98 9.81 5.11
N ALA A 75 -8.91 10.44 5.61
CA ALA A 75 -8.95 11.21 6.86
C ALA A 75 -9.86 12.45 6.75
N ASP A 76 -10.28 13.00 7.89
CA ASP A 76 -11.23 14.12 7.94
C ASP A 76 -10.77 15.35 7.15
N ASN A 77 -9.52 15.71 7.34
CA ASN A 77 -8.82 16.80 6.67
C ASN A 77 -8.37 16.42 5.25
N SER A 78 -8.78 15.25 4.73
CA SER A 78 -8.48 14.77 3.38
C SER A 78 -6.99 14.67 3.06
N SER A 79 -6.13 14.68 4.08
CA SER A 79 -4.68 14.63 3.89
C SER A 79 -4.16 13.21 3.70
N VAL A 80 -4.93 12.20 4.12
CA VAL A 80 -4.48 10.81 4.11
C VAL A 80 -5.53 9.92 3.46
N TYR A 81 -5.10 9.14 2.48
CA TYR A 81 -5.80 7.97 1.95
C TYR A 81 -5.16 6.70 2.50
N THR A 82 -5.93 5.72 2.94
CA THR A 82 -5.42 4.49 3.55
C THR A 82 -6.23 3.28 3.11
N CYS A 83 -5.55 2.21 2.69
CA CYS A 83 -6.15 0.91 2.44
C CYS A 83 -5.62 -0.16 3.39
N ILE A 84 -6.47 -1.11 3.75
CA ILE A 84 -6.17 -2.21 4.67
C ILE A 84 -6.52 -3.54 4.01
N TRP A 85 -5.62 -4.51 4.14
CA TRP A 85 -5.82 -5.92 3.79
C TRP A 85 -5.67 -6.78 5.03
N ARG A 86 -6.43 -7.88 5.12
CA ARG A 86 -6.29 -8.88 6.17
C ARG A 86 -5.85 -10.22 5.60
N TYR A 87 -4.94 -10.86 6.32
CA TYR A 87 -4.36 -12.14 5.93
C TYR A 87 -4.60 -13.21 6.98
N PRO A 88 -4.86 -14.47 6.57
CA PRO A 88 -5.11 -15.56 7.51
C PRO A 88 -3.86 -15.92 8.30
N THR A 89 -2.67 -15.75 7.72
CA THR A 89 -1.40 -16.09 8.36
C THR A 89 -0.39 -14.94 8.29
N PRO A 90 0.53 -14.81 9.28
CA PRO A 90 1.63 -13.85 9.22
C PRO A 90 2.55 -14.08 8.01
N ALA A 91 2.72 -15.33 7.57
CA ALA A 91 3.56 -15.66 6.43
C ALA A 91 3.00 -15.11 5.12
N ASP A 92 1.68 -15.17 4.92
CA ASP A 92 1.01 -14.62 3.74
C ASP A 92 1.09 -13.09 3.75
N MET A 93 0.84 -12.48 4.93
CA MET A 93 1.00 -11.04 5.14
C MET A 93 2.42 -10.57 4.81
N GLY A 94 3.45 -11.27 5.31
CA GLY A 94 4.85 -10.92 5.08
C GLY A 94 5.24 -10.96 3.60
N ARG A 95 4.75 -11.96 2.85
CA ARG A 95 4.96 -12.01 1.39
C ARG A 95 4.25 -10.87 0.66
N ALA A 96 3.00 -10.58 1.04
CA ALA A 96 2.26 -9.48 0.46
C ALA A 96 2.88 -8.11 0.78
N TYR A 97 3.37 -7.92 2.01
CA TYR A 97 4.09 -6.72 2.44
C TYR A 97 5.35 -6.49 1.58
N GLN A 98 6.23 -7.50 1.48
CA GLN A 98 7.46 -7.39 0.69
C GLN A 98 7.17 -7.13 -0.78
N ARG A 99 6.15 -7.79 -1.33
CA ARG A 99 5.71 -7.57 -2.70
C ARG A 99 5.23 -6.14 -2.91
N LEU A 100 4.32 -5.65 -2.07
CA LEU A 100 3.79 -4.29 -2.18
C LEU A 100 4.91 -3.24 -2.04
N VAL A 101 5.84 -3.43 -1.12
CA VAL A 101 7.01 -2.54 -0.98
C VAL A 101 7.85 -2.52 -2.26
N ASN A 102 8.14 -3.68 -2.83
CA ASN A 102 8.95 -3.78 -4.04
C ASN A 102 8.23 -3.19 -5.25
N ASP A 103 6.93 -3.47 -5.39
CA ASP A 103 6.12 -2.96 -6.50
C ASP A 103 6.04 -1.43 -6.45
N VAL A 104 5.82 -0.83 -5.27
CA VAL A 104 5.81 0.63 -5.11
C VAL A 104 7.19 1.25 -5.38
N LYS A 105 8.28 0.64 -4.91
CA LYS A 105 9.65 1.11 -5.19
C LYS A 105 10.02 1.02 -6.67
N ALA A 106 9.43 0.08 -7.41
CA ALA A 106 9.66 -0.10 -8.83
C ALA A 106 8.87 0.90 -9.70
N CYS A 107 7.90 1.62 -9.13
CA CYS A 107 7.15 2.62 -9.86
C CYS A 107 8.04 3.80 -10.28
N ALA A 108 7.69 4.41 -11.41
CA ALA A 108 8.24 5.71 -11.77
C ALA A 108 7.93 6.75 -10.66
N PRO A 109 8.80 7.77 -10.49
CA PRO A 109 8.53 8.90 -9.61
C PRO A 109 7.13 9.50 -9.78
N LEU A 110 6.51 9.94 -8.68
CA LEU A 110 5.23 10.66 -8.73
C LEU A 110 5.37 12.07 -9.32
N ALA A 111 6.58 12.63 -9.27
CA ALA A 111 6.95 13.90 -9.85
C ALA A 111 8.30 13.77 -10.58
N LYS A 112 9.32 14.57 -10.24
CA LYS A 112 10.63 14.61 -10.90
C LYS A 112 11.64 13.70 -10.23
N GLU A 113 11.63 13.63 -8.91
CA GLU A 113 12.63 12.95 -8.10
C GLU A 113 12.12 11.59 -7.59
N PRO A 114 13.00 10.57 -7.52
CA PRO A 114 12.65 9.30 -6.88
C PRO A 114 12.44 9.50 -5.36
N PRO A 115 11.67 8.64 -4.70
CA PRO A 115 11.41 8.78 -3.28
C PRO A 115 12.66 8.50 -2.44
N GLY A 116 12.83 9.25 -1.36
CA GLY A 116 13.70 8.88 -0.25
C GLY A 116 13.09 7.71 0.53
N ILE A 117 13.90 6.75 0.97
CA ILE A 117 13.41 5.62 1.78
C ILE A 117 13.49 6.01 3.26
N ILE A 118 12.34 6.01 3.94
CA ILE A 118 12.24 6.12 5.40
C ILE A 118 12.03 4.70 5.93
N ALA A 119 13.08 4.02 6.37
CA ALA A 119 12.95 2.72 7.01
C ALA A 119 12.76 2.90 8.53
N ASP A 120 11.76 2.26 9.11
CA ASP A 120 11.67 2.02 10.54
C ASP A 120 11.80 0.51 10.77
N GLU A 121 12.59 0.12 11.76
CA GLU A 121 12.84 -1.30 12.05
C GLU A 121 11.57 -1.96 12.59
N PRO A 122 11.43 -3.30 12.49
CA PRO A 122 10.32 -4.00 13.13
C PRO A 122 10.24 -3.67 14.63
N GLN A 123 9.13 -3.08 15.04
CA GLN A 123 8.85 -2.75 16.44
C GLN A 123 7.97 -3.84 17.05
N GLU A 124 8.40 -4.38 18.18
CA GLU A 124 7.58 -5.26 19.01
C GLU A 124 7.11 -4.53 20.26
N ARG A 125 5.80 -4.54 20.52
CA ARG A 125 5.18 -4.02 21.74
C ARG A 125 4.46 -5.15 22.47
N ARG A 126 4.64 -5.20 23.80
CA ARG A 126 3.95 -6.15 24.68
C ARG A 126 3.22 -5.39 25.79
N GLN A 127 1.97 -5.77 26.04
CA GLN A 127 1.17 -5.23 27.14
C GLN A 127 0.33 -6.36 27.73
N GLY A 128 0.75 -6.91 28.87
CA GLY A 128 0.18 -8.15 29.40
C GLY A 128 0.31 -9.29 28.38
N ASP A 129 -0.79 -9.99 28.11
CA ASP A 129 -0.87 -11.06 27.11
C ASP A 129 -0.99 -10.55 25.65
N LEU A 130 -1.10 -9.23 25.46
CA LEU A 130 -1.14 -8.63 24.13
C LEU A 130 0.27 -8.50 23.58
N ARG A 131 0.51 -9.04 22.38
CA ARG A 131 1.73 -8.86 21.61
C ARG A 131 1.38 -8.26 20.26
N GLN A 132 2.04 -7.16 19.92
CA GLN A 132 1.92 -6.48 18.64
C GLN A 132 3.31 -6.38 18.00
N ILE A 133 3.44 -6.88 16.78
CA ILE A 133 4.64 -6.70 15.94
C ILE A 133 4.23 -5.81 14.78
N THR A 134 4.97 -4.73 14.55
CA THR A 134 4.70 -3.78 13.46
C THR A 134 5.99 -3.53 12.69
N GLU A 135 5.92 -3.52 11.37
CA GLU A 135 7.02 -3.12 10.50
C GLU A 135 6.49 -2.11 9.49
N VAL A 136 7.25 -1.06 9.20
CA VAL A 136 6.83 0.02 8.29
C VAL A 136 7.96 0.41 7.35
N THR A 137 7.67 0.41 6.06
CA THR A 137 8.49 1.07 5.03
C THR A 137 7.80 2.38 4.63
N GLY A 138 8.49 3.48 4.85
CA GLY A 138 8.11 4.79 4.34
C GLY A 138 8.87 5.17 3.07
N LEU A 139 8.21 5.91 2.20
CA LEU A 139 8.73 6.46 0.96
C LEU A 139 8.34 7.93 0.89
N ASP A 140 9.34 8.80 0.85
CA ASP A 140 9.19 10.25 0.86
C ASP A 140 9.41 10.84 -0.53
N TYR A 141 8.33 11.27 -1.17
CA TYR A 141 8.33 11.97 -2.45
C TYR A 141 8.31 13.47 -2.17
N ALA A 142 9.46 14.00 -1.76
CA ALA A 142 9.59 15.38 -1.28
C ALA A 142 9.10 16.42 -2.30
N ASP A 143 9.41 16.23 -3.57
CA ASP A 143 9.04 17.13 -4.66
C ASP A 143 7.55 17.04 -5.07
N ALA A 144 6.89 15.92 -4.74
CA ALA A 144 5.45 15.76 -4.85
C ALA A 144 4.69 16.18 -3.57
N GLU A 145 5.41 16.49 -2.49
CA GLU A 145 4.89 16.74 -1.14
C GLU A 145 4.05 15.56 -0.59
N VAL A 146 4.52 14.34 -0.85
CA VAL A 146 3.79 13.10 -0.55
C VAL A 146 4.66 12.15 0.24
N THR A 147 4.08 11.52 1.25
CA THR A 147 4.68 10.37 1.94
C THR A 147 3.79 9.15 1.79
N ILE A 148 4.37 8.02 1.37
CA ILE A 148 3.70 6.73 1.33
C ILE A 148 4.25 5.85 2.45
N LEU A 149 3.38 5.29 3.28
CA LEU A 149 3.73 4.34 4.33
C LEU A 149 3.09 2.99 4.03
N ILE A 150 3.89 1.96 3.90
CA ILE A 150 3.46 0.57 3.78
C ILE A 150 3.83 -0.11 5.10
N GLY A 151 2.85 -0.65 5.81
CA GLY A 151 3.08 -1.26 7.11
C GLY A 151 2.36 -2.58 7.26
N GLN A 152 3.01 -3.53 7.93
CA GLN A 152 2.38 -4.77 8.37
C GLN A 152 2.28 -4.81 9.89
N MET A 153 1.19 -5.37 10.40
CA MET A 153 0.93 -5.51 11.82
C MET A 153 0.41 -6.92 12.12
N GLN A 154 1.09 -7.60 13.02
CA GLN A 154 0.61 -8.82 13.65
C GLN A 154 0.18 -8.49 15.09
N LEU A 155 -1.08 -8.75 15.42
CA LEU A 155 -1.62 -8.64 16.77
C LEU A 155 -2.02 -10.03 17.25
N THR A 156 -1.47 -10.46 18.38
CA THR A 156 -1.89 -11.68 19.07
C THR A 156 -2.25 -11.35 20.51
N GLY A 157 -3.28 -11.99 21.06
CA GLY A 157 -3.72 -11.71 22.42
C GLY A 157 -4.58 -12.82 23.04
N PRO A 158 -5.15 -12.55 24.22
CA PRO A 158 -5.95 -13.53 24.94
C PRO A 158 -7.21 -13.92 24.16
N ARG A 159 -7.79 -15.09 24.50
CA ARG A 159 -9.03 -15.62 23.89
C ARG A 159 -8.96 -15.83 22.37
N GLY A 160 -7.77 -16.15 21.85
CA GLY A 160 -7.59 -16.45 20.42
C GLY A 160 -7.60 -15.21 19.52
N LEU A 161 -7.41 -14.00 20.09
CA LEU A 161 -7.22 -12.80 19.29
C LEU A 161 -5.97 -12.97 18.41
N ALA A 162 -6.17 -13.01 17.11
CA ALA A 162 -5.11 -13.01 16.11
C ALA A 162 -5.57 -12.14 14.92
N ARG A 163 -4.79 -11.13 14.57
CA ARG A 163 -5.08 -10.22 13.45
C ARG A 163 -3.78 -9.92 12.71
N ASN A 164 -3.77 -10.19 11.40
CA ASN A 164 -2.64 -9.87 10.53
C ASN A 164 -3.12 -8.86 9.49
N GLU A 165 -2.59 -7.64 9.55
CA GLU A 165 -3.00 -6.56 8.67
C GLU A 165 -1.83 -6.00 7.88
N LEU A 166 -2.04 -5.84 6.59
CA LEU A 166 -1.21 -4.98 5.75
C LEU A 166 -1.96 -3.68 5.52
N LYS A 167 -1.22 -2.57 5.54
CA LYS A 167 -1.77 -1.24 5.36
C LYS A 167 -0.87 -0.44 4.42
N LEU A 168 -1.50 0.29 3.49
CA LEU A 168 -0.85 1.34 2.70
C LEU A 168 -1.51 2.66 3.05
N SER A 169 -0.71 3.67 3.37
CA SER A 169 -1.16 5.05 3.61
C SER A 169 -0.47 5.97 2.64
N PHE A 170 -1.24 6.79 1.93
CA PHE A 170 -0.75 7.89 1.11
C PHE A 170 -1.09 9.18 1.82
N SER A 171 -0.10 10.01 2.14
CA SER A 171 -0.26 11.25 2.87
C SER A 171 0.22 12.43 2.04
N ARG A 172 -0.65 13.41 1.84
CA ARG A 172 -0.33 14.75 1.33
C ARG A 172 -0.80 15.77 2.36
N PRO A 173 0.11 16.37 3.15
CA PRO A 173 -0.27 17.40 4.10
C PRO A 173 -1.00 18.56 3.39
N GLN A 174 -2.06 19.09 3.99
CA GLN A 174 -2.66 20.32 3.50
C GLN A 174 -1.73 21.51 3.82
N PRO A 175 -1.62 22.50 2.92
CA PRO A 175 -0.95 23.76 3.25
C PRO A 175 -1.60 24.36 4.50
N ARG A 176 -0.77 24.78 5.46
CA ARG A 176 -1.24 25.48 6.67
C ARG A 176 -1.74 26.87 6.36
#